data_AF-B2ARY5-F1
#
_entry.id   AF-B2ARY5-F1
#
_cell.length_a   1.000
_cell.length_b   1.000
_cell.length_c   1.000
_cell.angle_alpha   90.00
_cell.angle_beta   90.00
_cell.angle_gamma   90.00
#
_symmetry.space_group_name_H-M   'P 1'
#
loop_
_entity.id
_entity.type
_entity.pdbx_description
1 polymer ?
#
loop_
_entity_poly.entity_id
_entity_poly.type
_entity_poly.pdbx_seq_one_letter_code
_entity_poly.pdbx_strand_id
1 'polypeptide(L)'
;MDEKTLLRKRPSEVSIEVLDPEHYHALVKAIRNILSTELAELSIAQLIDGLPLMISVFESRGCLVGKGHPLLEHETLCDGALQQAKQLRDGFDPAVLSFSSKVCTLSRLRFETSVALFTHHPKLHSQEDIDATVSWVLPPRWIEHDGLKPRWEKDIEPHPTLFYHVNYLDYDRYTHGLADVAGYWAEDRIFGGVVLFDRGESAYECNDIYLHSGRVKAPSRIWKLLDSQFEGLVDFLMSADISTQEPPKSFPILATRENLHRHDVWDAIALHNIYRDPWERKFPQTKPEEWRDVRSIGDHPELQDAFDAITSYKPEKPVKVKLTYDERGLPVVTKRSRDSEASEDELSQASSSGKRRRIGADNSGETPPQQLSPPRLGSPPPLDSPPPLSSPPRLDSPEAVELPSSPGRSGASKPEQ
;
A
#
# COMPACT_ATOMS: atom_id res chain seq x y z
N MET A 1 -6.27 8.39 -22.92
CA MET A 1 -6.11 9.81 -22.58
C MET A 1 -4.61 10.12 -22.63
N ASP A 2 -4.15 11.13 -23.39
CA ASP A 2 -2.70 11.42 -23.54
C ASP A 2 -2.19 12.24 -22.34
N GLU A 3 -1.17 11.72 -21.65
CA GLU A 3 -0.49 12.27 -20.46
C GLU A 3 -0.09 13.75 -20.63
N LYS A 4 0.24 14.15 -21.87
CA LYS A 4 0.59 15.54 -22.21
C LYS A 4 -0.58 16.53 -22.13
N THR A 5 -1.81 16.04 -22.19
CA THR A 5 -3.02 16.89 -22.20
C THR A 5 -3.46 17.24 -20.77
N LEU A 6 -3.20 16.35 -19.80
CA LEU A 6 -3.51 16.54 -18.37
C LEU A 6 -2.48 17.42 -17.64
N LEU A 7 -1.28 17.60 -18.20
CA LEU A 7 -0.21 18.45 -17.67
C LEU A 7 -0.42 19.96 -17.91
N ARG A 8 -1.55 20.38 -18.51
CA ARG A 8 -1.73 21.77 -18.95
C ARG A 8 -2.48 22.62 -17.92
N LYS A 9 -1.69 23.50 -17.27
CA LYS A 9 -2.00 24.56 -16.29
C LYS A 9 -2.20 24.07 -14.86
N ARG A 10 -1.21 24.41 -14.01
CA ARG A 10 -1.41 24.51 -12.56
C ARG A 10 -2.66 25.34 -12.32
N PRO A 11 -3.63 24.84 -11.54
CA PRO A 11 -4.74 25.67 -11.11
C PRO A 11 -4.19 26.87 -10.34
N SER A 12 -4.81 28.04 -10.50
CA SER A 12 -4.51 29.18 -9.63
C SER A 12 -4.82 28.80 -8.19
N GLU A 13 -3.81 28.89 -7.32
CA GLU A 13 -3.99 28.75 -5.88
C GLU A 13 -4.67 30.01 -5.33
N VAL A 14 -5.64 29.78 -4.45
CA VAL A 14 -6.50 30.78 -3.86
C VAL A 14 -6.53 30.52 -2.36
N SER A 15 -6.33 31.56 -1.56
CA SER A 15 -6.45 31.45 -0.10
C SER A 15 -7.86 31.04 0.31
N ILE A 16 -7.97 30.31 1.42
CA ILE A 16 -9.26 29.92 2.01
C ILE A 16 -10.12 31.11 2.41
N GLU A 17 -9.50 32.28 2.59
CA GLU A 17 -10.18 33.53 2.92
C GLU A 17 -11.12 34.01 1.80
N VAL A 18 -11.01 33.43 0.60
CA VAL A 18 -11.93 33.69 -0.51
C VAL A 18 -13.26 32.96 -0.34
N LEU A 19 -13.34 31.96 0.53
CA LEU A 19 -14.60 31.32 0.90
C LEU A 19 -15.48 32.34 1.64
N ASP A 20 -16.79 32.30 1.40
CA ASP A 20 -17.71 33.07 2.22
C ASP A 20 -17.64 32.60 3.69
N PRO A 21 -18.07 33.45 4.63
CA PRO A 21 -17.92 33.16 6.05
C PRO A 21 -18.50 31.82 6.47
N GLU A 22 -19.62 31.36 5.90
CA GLU A 22 -20.25 30.10 6.29
C GLU A 22 -19.37 28.90 5.90
N HIS A 23 -18.93 28.86 4.65
CA HIS A 23 -18.03 27.80 4.17
C HIS A 23 -16.65 27.84 4.84
N TYR A 24 -16.11 29.03 5.10
CA TYR A 24 -14.87 29.19 5.84
C TYR A 24 -14.98 28.58 7.25
N HIS A 25 -16.02 28.94 8.01
CA HIS A 25 -16.21 28.43 9.38
C HIS A 25 -16.48 26.92 9.40
N ALA A 26 -17.25 26.42 8.43
CA ALA A 26 -17.50 24.99 8.28
C ALA A 26 -16.20 24.22 8.01
N LEU A 27 -15.38 24.72 7.06
CA LEU A 27 -14.08 24.14 6.77
C LEU A 27 -13.19 24.15 8.02
N VAL A 28 -12.94 25.32 8.61
CA VAL A 28 -12.10 25.47 9.82
C VAL A 28 -12.52 24.52 10.93
N LYS A 29 -13.84 24.36 11.15
CA LYS A 29 -14.37 23.41 12.12
C LYS A 29 -14.00 21.98 11.74
N ALA A 30 -14.26 21.56 10.50
CA ALA A 30 -13.90 20.24 10.01
C ALA A 30 -12.41 19.94 10.22
N ILE A 31 -11.52 20.90 9.93
CA ILE A 31 -10.08 20.78 10.17
C ILE A 31 -9.76 20.54 11.63
N ARG A 32 -10.32 21.37 12.52
CA ARG A 32 -10.08 21.25 13.96
C ARG A 32 -10.57 19.91 14.48
N ASN A 33 -11.73 19.45 14.02
CA ASN A 33 -12.27 18.16 14.43
C ASN A 33 -11.39 16.99 14.01
N ILE A 34 -10.87 17.09 12.80
CA ILE A 34 -9.88 16.18 12.25
C ILE A 34 -8.61 16.14 13.11
N LEU A 35 -8.03 17.30 13.42
CA LEU A 35 -6.76 17.41 14.13
C LEU A 35 -6.88 17.07 15.63
N SER A 36 -8.09 17.13 16.21
CA SER A 36 -8.34 16.69 17.58
C SER A 36 -8.42 15.17 17.73
N THR A 37 -8.43 14.39 16.64
CA THR A 37 -8.44 12.93 16.74
C THR A 37 -7.09 12.40 17.23
N GLU A 38 -7.11 11.33 18.04
CA GLU A 38 -5.91 10.65 18.50
C GLU A 38 -5.05 10.15 17.33
N LEU A 39 -5.69 9.71 16.23
CA LEU A 39 -4.98 9.27 15.03
C LEU A 39 -4.26 10.42 14.32
N ALA A 40 -4.88 11.60 14.22
CA ALA A 40 -4.19 12.78 13.68
C ALA A 40 -3.01 13.18 14.56
N GLU A 41 -3.23 13.25 15.87
CA GLU A 41 -2.19 13.60 16.85
C GLU A 41 -1.02 12.62 16.78
N LEU A 42 -1.28 11.31 16.78
CA LEU A 42 -0.26 10.26 16.71
C LEU A 42 0.47 10.25 15.35
N SER A 43 -0.24 10.49 14.24
CA SER A 43 0.39 10.53 12.92
C SER A 43 1.30 11.74 12.77
N ILE A 44 0.86 12.91 13.24
CA ILE A 44 1.66 14.15 13.29
C ILE A 44 2.86 13.96 14.21
N ALA A 45 2.66 13.34 15.39
CA ALA A 45 3.74 13.09 16.33
C ALA A 45 4.83 12.21 15.72
N GLN A 46 4.46 11.14 14.99
CA GLN A 46 5.45 10.32 14.26
C GLN A 46 6.21 11.11 13.18
N LEU A 47 5.54 12.01 12.45
CA LEU A 47 6.23 12.88 11.47
C LEU A 47 7.20 13.86 12.14
N ILE A 48 6.89 14.34 13.34
CA ILE A 48 7.78 15.18 14.16
C ILE A 48 8.93 14.34 14.72
N ASP A 49 8.64 13.12 15.16
CA ASP A 49 9.60 12.15 15.66
C ASP A 49 10.71 11.88 14.63
N GLY A 50 10.30 11.71 13.37
CA GLY A 50 11.19 11.46 12.23
C GLY A 50 11.22 10.00 11.80
N LEU A 51 10.74 9.09 12.65
CA LEU A 51 10.54 7.69 12.34
C LEU A 51 9.11 7.25 12.71
N PRO A 52 8.46 6.39 11.90
CA PRO A 52 7.19 5.82 12.30
C PRO A 52 7.39 4.83 13.46
N LEU A 53 6.34 4.58 14.23
CA LEU A 53 6.33 3.47 15.16
C LEU A 53 6.36 2.15 14.38
N MET A 54 7.03 1.15 14.95
CA MET A 54 7.12 -0.19 14.38
C MET A 54 5.72 -0.76 14.03
N ILE A 55 4.75 -0.57 14.93
CA ILE A 55 3.38 -1.03 14.71
C ILE A 55 2.71 -0.36 13.50
N SER A 56 2.92 0.94 13.30
CA SER A 56 2.39 1.68 12.15
C SER A 56 2.89 1.10 10.82
N VAL A 57 4.15 0.67 10.79
CA VAL A 57 4.76 0.09 9.59
C VAL A 57 4.26 -1.33 9.36
N PHE A 58 4.11 -2.16 10.40
CA PHE A 58 3.52 -3.51 10.24
C PHE A 58 2.04 -3.51 9.87
N GLU A 59 1.30 -2.48 10.27
CA GLU A 59 -0.08 -2.31 9.78
C GLU A 59 -0.14 -1.90 8.31
N SER A 60 0.98 -1.46 7.72
CA SER A 60 1.06 -1.01 6.34
C SER A 60 1.37 -2.17 5.38
N ARG A 61 0.65 -2.19 4.26
CA ARG A 61 0.84 -3.15 3.17
C ARG A 61 2.14 -2.82 2.45
N GLY A 62 2.86 -3.87 2.05
CA GLY A 62 4.15 -3.73 1.38
C GLY A 62 5.27 -3.30 2.32
N CYS A 63 5.10 -3.51 3.63
CA CYS A 63 6.15 -3.34 4.63
C CYS A 63 7.39 -4.18 4.27
N LEU A 64 8.55 -3.52 4.20
CA LEU A 64 9.85 -4.14 3.95
C LEU A 64 10.68 -4.33 5.25
N VAL A 65 10.10 -4.04 6.41
CA VAL A 65 10.76 -4.17 7.71
C VAL A 65 10.77 -5.64 8.14
N GLY A 66 11.97 -6.19 8.28
CA GLY A 66 12.20 -7.58 8.67
C GLY A 66 13.04 -7.71 9.94
N LYS A 67 13.32 -8.95 10.33
CA LYS A 67 14.16 -9.27 11.50
C LYS A 67 15.52 -8.55 11.39
N GLY A 68 15.90 -7.82 12.43
CA GLY A 68 17.17 -7.09 12.51
C GLY A 68 17.13 -5.66 11.98
N HIS A 69 15.98 -5.19 11.50
CA HIS A 69 15.80 -3.80 11.08
C HIS A 69 15.81 -2.87 12.32
N PRO A 70 16.54 -1.73 12.33
CA PRO A 70 16.66 -0.84 13.50
C PRO A 70 15.30 -0.34 14.04
N LEU A 71 14.37 -0.05 13.12
CA LEU A 71 12.99 0.33 13.46
C LEU A 71 12.25 -0.65 14.39
N LEU A 72 12.66 -1.93 14.47
CA LEU A 72 12.00 -2.90 15.36
C LEU A 72 12.05 -2.48 16.84
N GLU A 73 13.02 -1.66 17.23
CA GLU A 73 13.17 -1.15 18.59
C GLU A 73 12.36 0.14 18.84
N HIS A 74 11.78 0.73 17.78
CA HIS A 74 11.00 1.97 17.85
C HIS A 74 9.52 1.70 18.18
N GLU A 75 9.28 1.23 19.40
CA GLU A 75 7.94 0.90 19.90
C GLU A 75 7.16 2.12 20.43
N THR A 76 7.88 3.14 20.88
CA THR A 76 7.32 4.36 21.47
C THR A 76 7.93 5.60 20.84
N LEU A 77 7.16 6.69 20.82
CA LEU A 77 7.65 7.99 20.38
C LEU A 77 8.77 8.52 21.30
N CYS A 78 9.65 9.33 20.74
CA CYS A 78 10.62 10.13 21.46
C CYS A 78 9.93 11.11 22.43
N ASP A 79 10.64 11.43 23.50
CA ASP A 79 10.19 12.41 24.48
C ASP A 79 9.88 13.75 23.82
N GLY A 80 8.67 14.26 24.06
CA GLY A 80 8.21 15.54 23.52
C GLY A 80 7.54 15.49 22.14
N ALA A 81 7.60 14.37 21.39
CA ALA A 81 6.95 14.27 20.07
C ALA A 81 5.45 14.58 20.14
N LEU A 82 4.76 13.95 21.09
CA LEU A 82 3.32 14.13 21.31
C LEU A 82 3.00 15.54 21.81
N GLN A 83 3.87 16.13 22.63
CA GLN A 83 3.68 17.50 23.13
C GLN A 83 3.81 18.52 21.99
N GLN A 84 4.79 18.33 21.10
CA GLN A 84 4.96 19.19 19.92
C GLN A 84 3.80 19.03 18.94
N ALA A 85 3.29 17.80 18.74
CA ALA A 85 2.09 17.57 17.93
C ALA A 85 0.87 18.31 18.49
N LYS A 86 0.68 18.31 19.81
CA LYS A 86 -0.38 19.08 20.49
C LYS A 86 -0.21 20.59 20.32
N GLN A 87 1.01 21.09 20.50
CA GLN A 87 1.32 22.51 20.29
C GLN A 87 1.04 22.95 18.84
N LEU A 88 1.40 22.11 17.87
CA LEU A 88 1.10 22.36 16.46
C LEU A 88 -0.39 22.38 16.20
N ARG A 89 -1.15 21.41 16.73
CA ARG A 89 -2.62 21.40 16.64
C ARG A 89 -3.22 22.68 17.22
N ASP A 90 -2.82 23.03 18.44
CA ASP A 90 -3.41 24.16 19.18
C ASP A 90 -3.05 25.51 18.55
N GLY A 91 -1.87 25.60 17.92
CA GLY A 91 -1.39 26.78 17.20
C GLY A 91 -1.69 26.79 15.70
N PHE A 92 -2.36 25.77 15.15
CA PHE A 92 -2.62 25.67 13.72
C PHE A 92 -3.56 26.79 13.25
N ASP A 93 -3.06 27.63 12.35
CA ASP A 93 -3.84 28.65 11.67
C ASP A 93 -4.32 28.14 10.29
N PRO A 94 -5.63 27.90 10.11
CA PRO A 94 -6.18 27.52 8.82
C PRO A 94 -5.93 28.55 7.71
N ALA A 95 -5.73 29.84 8.01
CA ALA A 95 -5.55 30.87 6.99
C ALA A 95 -4.28 30.68 6.15
N VAL A 96 -3.32 29.88 6.62
CA VAL A 96 -2.09 29.51 5.89
C VAL A 96 -2.39 28.64 4.65
N LEU A 97 -3.60 28.07 4.56
CA LEU A 97 -3.99 27.14 3.52
C LEU A 97 -4.28 27.86 2.19
N SER A 98 -3.85 27.24 1.09
CA SER A 98 -4.10 27.71 -0.27
C SER A 98 -4.58 26.58 -1.16
N PHE A 99 -5.69 26.78 -1.87
CA PHE A 99 -6.31 25.74 -2.67
C PHE A 99 -6.42 26.10 -4.14
N SER A 100 -6.32 25.09 -4.99
CA SER A 100 -6.84 25.18 -6.35
C SER A 100 -8.35 25.44 -6.29
N SER A 101 -8.83 26.48 -6.97
CA SER A 101 -10.26 26.82 -7.08
C SER A 101 -11.16 25.72 -7.69
N LYS A 102 -10.59 24.59 -8.10
CA LYS A 102 -11.26 23.49 -8.82
C LYS A 102 -11.21 22.14 -8.10
N VAL A 103 -10.71 22.04 -6.87
CA VAL A 103 -10.51 20.76 -6.18
C VAL A 103 -11.21 20.74 -4.81
N CYS A 104 -11.85 19.61 -4.50
CA CYS A 104 -12.50 19.36 -3.22
C CYS A 104 -11.48 19.46 -2.05
N THR A 105 -11.81 20.24 -1.04
CA THR A 105 -10.88 20.99 -0.18
C THR A 105 -10.34 20.23 1.04
N LEU A 106 -10.99 19.15 1.49
CA LEU A 106 -10.67 18.52 2.79
C LEU A 106 -9.50 17.53 2.77
N SER A 107 -9.23 16.82 1.66
CA SER A 107 -8.13 15.85 1.59
C SER A 107 -6.76 16.53 1.40
N ARG A 108 -6.72 17.65 0.66
CA ARG A 108 -5.49 18.42 0.44
C ARG A 108 -4.92 19.06 1.70
N LEU A 109 -5.77 19.48 2.62
CA LEU A 109 -5.38 20.07 3.90
C LEU A 109 -4.36 19.25 4.69
N ARG A 110 -4.69 17.98 4.98
CA ARG A 110 -3.82 17.15 5.82
C ARG A 110 -2.56 16.74 5.10
N PHE A 111 -2.68 16.57 3.80
CA PHE A 111 -1.57 16.32 2.91
C PHE A 111 -0.56 17.47 2.98
N GLU A 112 -1.00 18.73 2.88
CA GLU A 112 -0.13 19.92 2.96
C GLU A 112 0.50 20.11 4.35
N THR A 113 -0.26 19.92 5.44
CA THR A 113 0.31 19.98 6.80
C THR A 113 1.37 18.91 7.02
N SER A 114 1.14 17.69 6.53
CA SER A 114 2.09 16.58 6.63
C SER A 114 3.33 16.82 5.77
N VAL A 115 3.16 17.38 4.58
CA VAL A 115 4.25 17.79 3.68
C VAL A 115 5.13 18.85 4.35
N ALA A 116 4.52 19.90 4.93
CA ALA A 116 5.26 20.96 5.62
C ALA A 116 6.00 20.42 6.85
N LEU A 117 5.35 19.57 7.64
CA LEU A 117 5.97 18.89 8.77
C LEU A 117 7.15 18.02 8.36
N PHE A 118 6.97 17.18 7.34
CA PHE A 118 8.02 16.29 6.86
C PHE A 118 9.24 17.09 6.37
N THR A 119 9.02 18.19 5.66
CA THR A 119 10.08 18.97 5.01
C THR A 119 10.82 19.92 5.94
N HIS A 120 10.09 20.63 6.81
CA HIS A 120 10.63 21.81 7.48
C HIS A 120 10.68 21.68 9.00
N HIS A 121 9.93 20.75 9.59
CA HIS A 121 9.93 20.59 11.04
C HIS A 121 11.17 19.79 11.49
N PRO A 122 11.97 20.30 12.44
CA PRO A 122 13.07 19.56 13.04
C PRO A 122 12.60 18.20 13.55
N LYS A 123 13.39 17.15 13.28
CA LYS A 123 13.10 15.79 13.76
C LYS A 123 13.71 15.56 15.14
N LEU A 124 13.08 14.69 15.93
CA LEU A 124 13.58 14.32 17.24
C LEU A 124 14.69 13.28 17.15
N HIS A 125 14.55 12.30 16.25
CA HIS A 125 15.68 11.47 15.85
C HIS A 125 16.73 12.31 15.12
N SER A 126 17.99 11.95 15.32
CA SER A 126 19.07 12.56 14.56
C SER A 126 18.96 12.17 13.08
N GLN A 127 19.46 13.00 12.17
CA GLN A 127 19.46 12.65 10.75
C GLN A 127 20.26 11.36 10.49
N GLU A 128 21.33 11.10 11.25
CA GLU A 128 22.11 9.87 11.16
C GLU A 128 21.29 8.64 11.53
N ASP A 129 20.50 8.71 12.60
CA ASP A 129 19.63 7.60 13.02
C ASP A 129 18.50 7.34 12.00
N ILE A 130 17.92 8.42 11.46
CA ILE A 130 16.90 8.33 10.41
C ILE A 130 17.52 7.68 9.17
N ASP A 131 18.66 8.16 8.70
CA ASP A 131 19.33 7.64 7.50
C ASP A 131 19.74 6.19 7.69
N ALA A 132 20.32 5.83 8.83
CA ALA A 132 20.69 4.44 9.15
C ALA A 132 19.48 3.50 9.19
N THR A 133 18.33 4.00 9.65
CA THR A 133 17.09 3.22 9.75
C THR A 133 16.40 3.08 8.39
N VAL A 134 16.32 4.15 7.60
CA VAL A 134 15.65 4.17 6.29
C VAL A 134 16.48 3.46 5.23
N SER A 135 17.80 3.60 5.25
CA SER A 135 18.71 2.98 4.28
C SER A 135 19.09 1.54 4.63
N TRP A 136 18.53 0.99 5.71
CA TRP A 136 18.84 -0.37 6.14
C TRP A 136 18.44 -1.39 5.05
N VAL A 137 19.38 -2.27 4.71
CA VAL A 137 19.17 -3.36 3.77
C VAL A 137 19.32 -4.68 4.52
N LEU A 138 18.34 -5.57 4.37
CA LEU A 138 18.45 -6.92 4.89
C LEU A 138 19.62 -7.62 4.20
N PRO A 139 20.65 -8.11 4.93
CA PRO A 139 21.76 -8.81 4.31
C PRO A 139 21.31 -10.04 3.53
N PRO A 140 21.92 -10.34 2.38
CA PRO A 140 21.56 -11.50 1.58
C PRO A 140 21.72 -12.78 2.39
N ARG A 141 20.73 -13.68 2.29
CA ARG A 141 20.77 -14.95 3.02
C ARG A 141 20.04 -16.07 2.27
N TRP A 142 20.39 -17.29 2.63
CA TRP A 142 19.61 -18.46 2.29
C TRP A 142 18.40 -18.54 3.21
N ILE A 143 17.21 -18.61 2.62
CA ILE A 143 15.99 -18.96 3.35
C ILE A 143 15.66 -20.42 3.09
N GLU A 144 15.52 -21.16 4.17
CA GLU A 144 14.99 -22.52 4.16
C GLU A 144 13.54 -22.48 4.66
N HIS A 145 12.63 -23.02 3.87
CA HIS A 145 11.25 -23.27 4.27
C HIS A 145 11.00 -24.77 4.24
N ASP A 146 10.27 -25.29 5.22
CA ASP A 146 9.97 -26.72 5.31
C ASP A 146 9.37 -27.24 4.01
N GLY A 147 10.03 -28.23 3.40
CA GLY A 147 9.59 -28.86 2.16
C GLY A 147 9.88 -28.09 0.87
N LEU A 148 10.52 -26.92 0.93
CA LEU A 148 10.94 -26.15 -0.24
C LEU A 148 12.46 -26.11 -0.38
N LYS A 149 12.96 -26.01 -1.62
CA LYS A 149 14.40 -25.83 -1.84
C LYS A 149 14.85 -24.49 -1.25
N PRO A 150 16.02 -24.44 -0.60
CA PRO A 150 16.58 -23.17 -0.12
C PRO A 150 16.60 -22.15 -1.26
N ARG A 151 16.10 -20.95 -0.96
CA ARG A 151 16.08 -19.84 -1.92
C ARG A 151 17.05 -18.77 -1.46
N TRP A 152 17.84 -18.26 -2.39
CA TRP A 152 18.64 -17.06 -2.16
C TRP A 152 17.72 -15.83 -2.19
N GLU A 153 17.59 -15.16 -1.05
CA GLU A 153 16.93 -13.87 -0.95
C GLU A 153 17.90 -12.78 -1.38
N LYS A 154 17.56 -12.07 -2.46
CA LYS A 154 18.35 -10.93 -2.94
C LYS A 154 17.99 -9.70 -2.12
N ASP A 155 18.95 -8.78 -2.06
CA ASP A 155 18.75 -7.46 -1.47
C ASP A 155 17.57 -6.76 -2.15
N ILE A 156 16.65 -6.28 -1.32
CA ILE A 156 15.54 -5.43 -1.75
C ILE A 156 15.98 -4.00 -1.48
N GLU A 157 15.92 -3.16 -2.51
CA GLU A 157 16.23 -1.73 -2.36
C GLU A 157 15.23 -1.11 -1.35
N PRO A 158 15.73 -0.45 -0.29
CA PRO A 158 14.87 0.15 0.71
C PRO A 158 14.09 1.31 0.10
N HIS A 159 12.91 1.58 0.64
CA HIS A 159 12.18 2.78 0.27
C HIS A 159 12.89 4.01 0.83
N PRO A 160 12.87 5.15 0.12
CA PRO A 160 13.55 6.38 0.54
C PRO A 160 12.93 7.06 1.76
N THR A 161 11.81 6.54 2.26
CA THR A 161 11.17 6.93 3.51
C THR A 161 10.37 5.74 4.05
N LEU A 162 10.23 5.64 5.37
CA LEU A 162 9.34 4.67 6.02
C LEU A 162 7.90 5.17 6.18
N PHE A 163 7.67 6.46 5.92
CA PHE A 163 6.33 7.06 5.85
C PHE A 163 5.77 6.94 4.43
N TYR A 164 5.35 5.75 4.02
CA TYR A 164 4.84 5.54 2.67
C TYR A 164 3.54 4.74 2.63
N HIS A 165 2.79 5.00 1.57
CA HIS A 165 1.73 4.12 1.10
C HIS A 165 2.24 3.44 -0.19
N VAL A 166 2.19 2.10 -0.27
CA VAL A 166 2.81 1.30 -1.35
C VAL A 166 2.42 1.72 -2.77
N ASN A 167 1.22 2.27 -2.95
CA ASN A 167 0.73 2.75 -4.25
C ASN A 167 1.00 4.25 -4.54
N TYR A 168 1.63 5.00 -3.65
CA TYR A 168 1.90 6.44 -3.81
C TYR A 168 3.38 6.76 -3.52
N LEU A 169 4.27 6.12 -4.28
CA LEU A 169 5.72 6.18 -4.14
C LEU A 169 6.42 6.96 -5.27
N ASP A 170 5.67 7.65 -6.13
CA ASP A 170 6.20 8.35 -7.30
C ASP A 170 6.75 9.75 -6.95
N TYR A 171 7.62 9.80 -5.94
CA TYR A 171 8.22 11.03 -5.42
C TYR A 171 9.00 11.82 -6.48
N ASP A 172 9.48 11.16 -7.53
CA ASP A 172 10.15 11.80 -8.67
C ASP A 172 9.22 12.74 -9.46
N ARG A 173 7.91 12.56 -9.34
CA ARG A 173 6.89 13.33 -10.05
C ARG A 173 6.13 14.30 -9.16
N TYR A 174 6.15 14.08 -7.85
CA TYR A 174 5.41 14.90 -6.91
C TYR A 174 6.09 16.26 -6.70
N THR A 175 5.30 17.29 -6.40
CA THR A 175 5.79 18.68 -6.35
C THR A 175 6.80 18.91 -5.22
N HIS A 176 6.60 18.22 -4.10
CA HIS A 176 7.41 18.26 -2.88
C HIS A 176 8.14 16.93 -2.62
N GLY A 177 8.23 16.05 -3.63
CA GLY A 177 9.01 14.83 -3.57
C GLY A 177 8.56 13.85 -2.47
N LEU A 178 9.49 13.48 -1.58
CA LEU A 178 9.24 12.54 -0.49
C LEU A 178 8.24 13.06 0.55
N ALA A 179 8.09 14.39 0.66
CA ALA A 179 7.12 14.98 1.56
C ALA A 179 5.68 14.65 1.14
N ASP A 180 5.42 14.58 -0.17
CA ASP A 180 4.13 14.16 -0.70
C ASP A 180 3.87 12.66 -0.39
N VAL A 181 4.89 11.81 -0.46
CA VAL A 181 4.81 10.38 -0.06
C VAL A 181 4.40 10.26 1.41
N ALA A 182 5.07 11.02 2.30
CA ALA A 182 4.72 11.08 3.71
C ALA A 182 3.31 11.65 3.96
N GLY A 183 2.88 12.60 3.12
CA GLY A 183 1.53 13.14 3.12
C GLY A 183 0.46 12.07 2.81
N TYR A 184 0.67 11.24 1.78
CA TYR A 184 -0.23 10.12 1.49
C TYR A 184 -0.28 9.08 2.61
N TRP A 185 0.88 8.79 3.22
CA TRP A 185 0.94 7.91 4.39
C TRP A 185 0.11 8.47 5.54
N ALA A 186 0.28 9.75 5.88
CA ALA A 186 -0.48 10.39 6.95
C ALA A 186 -1.98 10.41 6.62
N GLU A 187 -2.36 10.69 5.38
CA GLU A 187 -3.76 10.64 4.94
C GLU A 187 -4.38 9.25 5.16
N ASP A 188 -3.68 8.18 4.77
CA ASP A 188 -4.11 6.79 5.01
C ASP A 188 -4.22 6.45 6.51
N ARG A 189 -3.27 6.93 7.32
CA ARG A 189 -3.30 6.74 8.77
C ARG A 189 -4.49 7.42 9.42
N ILE A 190 -4.88 8.59 8.94
CA ILE A 190 -5.92 9.36 9.62
C ILE A 190 -7.31 9.10 9.05
N PHE A 191 -7.48 9.06 7.73
CA PHE A 191 -8.81 8.81 7.12
C PHE A 191 -9.12 7.32 6.94
N GLY A 192 -8.12 6.44 6.99
CA GLY A 192 -8.27 5.00 6.69
C GLY A 192 -7.93 4.61 5.25
N GLY A 193 -7.60 5.61 4.43
CA GLY A 193 -7.12 5.48 3.06
C GLY A 193 -6.80 6.84 2.46
N VAL A 194 -6.08 6.85 1.35
CA VAL A 194 -5.94 8.04 0.51
C VAL A 194 -7.29 8.34 -0.13
N VAL A 195 -7.75 9.60 -0.03
CA VAL A 195 -9.04 10.04 -0.54
C VAL A 195 -8.93 10.32 -2.03
N LEU A 196 -9.78 9.66 -2.81
CA LEU A 196 -9.88 9.78 -4.26
C LEU A 196 -11.29 10.23 -4.64
N PHE A 197 -11.43 10.77 -5.85
CA PHE A 197 -12.71 11.27 -6.35
C PHE A 197 -13.01 10.65 -7.71
N ASP A 198 -14.28 10.36 -7.97
CA ASP A 198 -14.76 10.19 -9.34
C ASP A 198 -14.79 11.56 -10.01
N ARG A 199 -13.88 11.74 -10.97
CA ARG A 199 -13.67 12.98 -11.71
C ARG A 199 -14.56 13.13 -12.94
N GLY A 200 -15.42 12.15 -13.21
CA GLY A 200 -16.35 12.15 -14.31
C GLY A 200 -15.67 12.37 -15.66
N GLU A 201 -16.41 12.87 -16.64
CA GLU A 201 -15.89 13.14 -17.98
C GLU A 201 -15.06 14.42 -18.04
N SER A 202 -15.38 15.41 -17.18
CA SER A 202 -14.69 16.70 -17.18
C SER A 202 -13.31 16.67 -16.55
N ALA A 203 -12.95 15.61 -15.83
CA ALA A 203 -11.76 15.48 -14.98
C ALA A 203 -11.73 16.43 -13.76
N TYR A 204 -12.79 17.21 -13.53
CA TYR A 204 -12.91 18.15 -12.41
C TYR A 204 -14.15 17.90 -11.55
N GLU A 205 -14.97 16.91 -11.89
CA GLU A 205 -16.11 16.53 -11.07
C GLU A 205 -15.63 15.89 -9.75
N CYS A 206 -16.60 15.74 -8.85
CA CYS A 206 -16.47 15.07 -7.57
C CYS A 206 -17.77 14.29 -7.35
N ASN A 207 -18.09 13.39 -8.28
CA ASN A 207 -19.38 12.70 -8.30
C ASN A 207 -19.52 11.74 -7.12
N ASP A 208 -18.41 11.12 -6.71
CA ASP A 208 -18.34 10.15 -5.63
C ASP A 208 -16.97 10.20 -4.94
N ILE A 209 -16.92 9.77 -3.68
CA ILE A 209 -15.70 9.69 -2.88
C ILE A 209 -15.28 8.23 -2.73
N TYR A 210 -13.98 7.99 -2.92
CA TYR A 210 -13.36 6.68 -2.79
C TYR A 210 -12.19 6.74 -1.81
N LEU A 211 -11.89 5.61 -1.19
CA LEU A 211 -10.74 5.45 -0.32
C LEU A 211 -9.83 4.34 -0.83
N HIS A 212 -8.53 4.59 -0.78
CA HIS A 212 -7.49 3.62 -1.10
C HIS A 212 -6.67 3.33 0.14
N SER A 213 -6.96 2.20 0.80
CA SER A 213 -6.29 1.86 2.06
C SER A 213 -4.95 1.18 1.83
N GLY A 214 -3.96 1.65 2.56
CA GLY A 214 -2.61 1.10 2.64
C GLY A 214 -2.46 0.05 3.71
N ARG A 215 -3.54 -0.37 4.39
CA ARG A 215 -3.45 -1.25 5.56
C ARG A 215 -3.57 -2.73 5.22
N VAL A 216 -2.83 -3.58 5.93
CA VAL A 216 -2.84 -5.05 5.72
C VAL A 216 -4.24 -5.65 5.92
N LYS A 217 -4.99 -5.16 6.92
CA LYS A 217 -6.34 -5.66 7.26
C LYS A 217 -7.48 -5.00 6.47
N ALA A 218 -7.17 -4.04 5.60
CA ALA A 218 -8.16 -3.39 4.75
C ALA A 218 -8.12 -3.98 3.33
N PRO A 219 -9.15 -3.75 2.50
CA PRO A 219 -9.09 -4.06 1.08
C PRO A 219 -7.89 -3.37 0.44
N SER A 220 -7.32 -4.04 -0.54
CA SER A 220 -6.27 -3.48 -1.39
C SER A 220 -6.83 -2.76 -2.61
N ARG A 221 -8.08 -3.04 -2.97
CA ARG A 221 -8.83 -2.32 -3.99
C ARG A 221 -9.34 -0.98 -3.47
N ILE A 222 -9.49 -0.03 -4.37
CA ILE A 222 -10.09 1.28 -4.13
C ILE A 222 -11.59 1.07 -3.97
N TRP A 223 -12.20 1.60 -2.93
CA TRP A 223 -13.59 1.32 -2.61
C TRP A 223 -14.40 2.61 -2.45
N LYS A 224 -15.64 2.60 -2.95
CA LYS A 224 -16.57 3.72 -2.85
C LYS A 224 -17.08 3.86 -1.42
N LEU A 225 -17.10 5.09 -0.92
CA LEU A 225 -17.71 5.43 0.37
C LEU A 225 -19.22 5.22 0.32
N LEU A 226 -19.81 4.60 1.35
CA LEU A 226 -21.27 4.50 1.47
C LEU A 226 -21.87 5.84 1.88
N ASP A 227 -23.11 6.09 1.48
CA ASP A 227 -23.85 7.30 1.91
C ASP A 227 -23.87 7.42 3.44
N SER A 228 -24.10 6.32 4.16
CA SER A 228 -24.08 6.31 5.63
C SER A 228 -22.69 6.58 6.24
N GLN A 229 -21.61 6.15 5.57
CA GLN A 229 -20.24 6.47 5.99
C GLN A 229 -19.92 7.94 5.71
N PHE A 230 -20.42 8.49 4.61
CA PHE A 230 -20.27 9.89 4.24
C PHE A 230 -21.06 10.81 5.19
N GLU A 231 -22.33 10.50 5.45
CA GLU A 231 -23.17 11.21 6.43
C GLU A 231 -22.51 11.21 7.81
N GLY A 232 -22.06 10.04 8.28
CA GLY A 232 -21.34 9.94 9.55
C GLY A 232 -20.03 10.74 9.60
N LEU A 233 -19.33 10.85 8.46
CA LEU A 233 -18.16 11.72 8.35
C LEU A 233 -18.58 13.20 8.44
N VAL A 234 -19.59 13.63 7.69
CA VAL A 234 -20.07 15.03 7.70
C VAL A 234 -20.55 15.43 9.09
N ASP A 235 -21.35 14.57 9.75
CA ASP A 235 -21.82 14.79 11.12
C ASP A 235 -20.65 15.00 12.08
N PHE A 236 -19.62 14.17 11.98
CA PHE A 236 -18.40 14.30 12.77
C PHE A 236 -17.66 15.61 12.49
N LEU A 237 -17.45 15.95 11.21
CA LEU A 237 -16.74 17.16 10.81
C LEU A 237 -17.47 18.44 11.23
N MET A 238 -18.80 18.39 11.34
CA MET A 238 -19.63 19.55 11.69
C MET A 238 -20.03 19.60 13.17
N SER A 239 -19.71 18.56 13.94
CA SER A 239 -20.02 18.45 15.37
C SER A 239 -19.43 19.61 16.18
N ALA A 240 -20.21 20.09 17.15
CA ALA A 240 -19.87 21.28 17.94
C ALA A 240 -18.96 20.98 19.14
N ASP A 241 -19.01 19.76 19.69
CA ASP A 241 -18.30 19.37 20.91
C ASP A 241 -17.59 18.02 20.74
N ILE A 242 -16.26 18.07 20.70
CA ILE A 242 -15.37 16.91 20.57
C ILE A 242 -14.75 16.51 21.91
N SER A 243 -14.79 17.42 22.91
CA SER A 243 -14.10 17.20 24.19
C SER A 243 -14.71 16.09 25.05
N THR A 244 -15.88 15.58 24.67
CA THR A 244 -16.64 14.55 25.39
C THR A 244 -17.17 13.43 24.52
N GLN A 245 -16.92 13.46 23.20
CA GLN A 245 -17.35 12.40 22.28
C GLN A 245 -16.12 11.65 21.76
N GLU A 246 -16.10 10.33 21.99
CA GLU A 246 -15.22 9.43 21.24
C GLU A 246 -15.40 9.75 19.74
N PRO A 247 -14.32 9.72 18.93
CA PRO A 247 -14.47 9.81 17.48
C PRO A 247 -15.58 8.82 17.05
N PRO A 248 -16.39 9.16 16.03
CA PRO A 248 -17.46 8.27 15.60
C PRO A 248 -16.87 6.88 15.40
N LYS A 249 -17.63 5.85 15.75
CA LYS A 249 -17.23 4.43 15.74
C LYS A 249 -16.62 3.96 14.39
N SER A 250 -16.69 4.81 13.38
CA SER A 250 -16.30 4.67 11.98
C SER A 250 -15.12 5.56 11.56
N PHE A 251 -14.39 6.24 12.45
CA PHE A 251 -13.17 6.99 12.10
C PHE A 251 -11.92 6.35 12.75
N PRO A 252 -10.92 5.89 11.97
CA PRO A 252 -10.74 6.08 10.53
C PRO A 252 -11.76 5.25 9.75
N ILE A 253 -12.11 5.69 8.54
CA ILE A 253 -13.13 5.04 7.75
C ILE A 253 -12.53 3.78 7.13
N LEU A 254 -13.07 2.63 7.53
CA LEU A 254 -12.66 1.33 7.03
C LEU A 254 -13.76 0.75 6.14
N ALA A 255 -13.34 0.07 5.07
CA ALA A 255 -14.26 -0.64 4.21
C ALA A 255 -14.91 -1.79 4.99
N THR A 256 -16.20 -1.95 4.79
CA THR A 256 -16.96 -3.10 5.27
C THR A 256 -17.40 -3.94 4.06
N ARG A 257 -18.03 -5.09 4.33
CA ARG A 257 -18.58 -5.95 3.27
C ARG A 257 -19.69 -5.27 2.47
N GLU A 258 -20.33 -4.26 3.05
CA GLU A 258 -21.37 -3.45 2.40
C GLU A 258 -20.79 -2.49 1.35
N ASN A 259 -19.49 -2.17 1.39
CA ASN A 259 -18.79 -1.45 0.32
C ASN A 259 -18.59 -2.36 -0.91
N LEU A 260 -19.63 -2.54 -1.71
CA LEU A 260 -19.63 -3.46 -2.86
C LEU A 260 -18.83 -2.93 -4.07
N HIS A 261 -18.78 -1.61 -4.25
CA HIS A 261 -18.09 -0.99 -5.37
C HIS A 261 -16.60 -0.87 -5.10
N ARG A 262 -15.82 -1.81 -5.64
CA ARG A 262 -14.37 -1.88 -5.48
C ARG A 262 -13.66 -2.05 -6.82
N HIS A 263 -12.69 -1.19 -7.07
CA HIS A 263 -11.91 -1.16 -8.30
C HIS A 263 -10.46 -1.47 -8.01
N ASP A 264 -9.81 -2.26 -8.86
CA ASP A 264 -8.36 -2.29 -8.84
C ASP A 264 -7.79 -0.93 -9.27
N VAL A 265 -6.55 -0.69 -8.87
CA VAL A 265 -5.87 0.60 -9.07
C VAL A 265 -5.84 1.01 -10.55
N TRP A 266 -5.70 0.04 -11.46
CA TRP A 266 -5.63 0.31 -12.88
C TRP A 266 -7.02 0.63 -13.43
N ASP A 267 -8.03 -0.20 -13.16
CA ASP A 267 -9.41 0.01 -13.62
C ASP A 267 -9.97 1.34 -13.12
N ALA A 268 -9.68 1.70 -11.87
CA ALA A 268 -10.09 2.97 -11.27
C ALA A 268 -9.68 4.18 -12.13
N ILE A 269 -8.43 4.22 -12.60
CA ILE A 269 -7.94 5.32 -13.44
C ILE A 269 -8.39 5.14 -14.90
N ALA A 270 -8.23 3.92 -15.45
CA ALA A 270 -8.39 3.64 -16.87
C ALA A 270 -9.84 3.72 -17.36
N LEU A 271 -10.77 3.23 -16.54
CA LEU A 271 -12.16 2.97 -16.91
C LEU A 271 -13.15 3.87 -16.16
N HIS A 272 -12.77 4.35 -14.97
CA HIS A 272 -13.71 5.01 -14.05
C HIS A 272 -13.33 6.46 -13.70
N ASN A 273 -12.20 6.99 -14.18
CA ASN A 273 -11.72 8.35 -13.86
C ASN A 273 -11.63 8.62 -12.33
N ILE A 274 -11.26 7.61 -11.54
CA ILE A 274 -11.12 7.70 -10.09
C ILE A 274 -9.67 8.02 -9.71
N TYR A 275 -9.42 9.27 -9.35
CA TYR A 275 -8.12 9.77 -8.90
C TYR A 275 -8.28 11.10 -8.15
N ARG A 276 -7.33 11.44 -7.26
CA ARG A 276 -7.29 12.79 -6.66
C ARG A 276 -6.65 13.76 -7.63
N ASP A 277 -5.45 13.47 -8.12
CA ASP A 277 -4.77 14.24 -9.16
C ASP A 277 -4.36 13.33 -10.34
N PRO A 278 -4.43 13.78 -11.60
CA PRO A 278 -4.12 12.92 -12.75
C PRO A 278 -2.67 12.37 -12.78
N TRP A 279 -1.77 12.99 -12.01
CA TRP A 279 -0.34 12.67 -11.94
C TRP A 279 0.05 11.94 -10.65
N GLU A 280 -0.91 11.61 -9.77
CA GLU A 280 -0.64 11.06 -8.44
C GLU A 280 -0.03 9.65 -8.45
N ARG A 281 -0.20 8.90 -9.54
CA ARG A 281 0.22 7.50 -9.69
C ARG A 281 0.74 7.26 -11.10
N LYS A 282 1.82 6.48 -11.24
CA LYS A 282 2.24 5.93 -12.53
C LYS A 282 1.16 4.98 -13.05
N PHE A 283 0.64 5.31 -14.23
CA PHE A 283 -0.40 4.54 -14.89
C PHE A 283 0.19 3.79 -16.09
N PRO A 284 0.36 2.46 -16.03
CA PRO A 284 0.88 1.69 -17.14
C PRO A 284 -0.16 1.66 -18.29
N GLN A 285 0.32 1.74 -19.53
CA GLN A 285 -0.57 1.74 -20.71
C GLN A 285 -1.42 0.48 -20.84
N THR A 286 -0.90 -0.65 -20.34
CA THR A 286 -1.60 -1.94 -20.32
C THR A 286 -1.89 -2.34 -18.89
N LYS A 287 -3.08 -2.92 -18.67
CA LYS A 287 -3.43 -3.49 -17.38
C LYS A 287 -2.38 -4.53 -16.98
N PRO A 288 -1.71 -4.39 -15.83
CA PRO A 288 -0.80 -5.41 -15.33
C PRO A 288 -1.54 -6.73 -15.17
N GLU A 289 -0.88 -7.85 -15.45
CA GLU A 289 -1.43 -9.16 -15.09
C GLU A 289 -1.74 -9.18 -13.59
N GLU A 290 -2.89 -9.74 -13.21
CA GLU A 290 -3.23 -9.90 -11.80
C GLU A 290 -2.21 -10.86 -11.17
N TRP A 291 -1.18 -10.32 -10.52
CA TRP A 291 -0.16 -11.10 -9.81
C TRP A 291 -0.73 -11.88 -8.62
N ARG A 292 -1.95 -11.54 -8.18
CA ARG A 292 -2.65 -12.25 -7.12
C ARG A 292 -3.49 -13.36 -7.72
N ASP A 293 -2.96 -14.57 -7.57
CA ASP A 293 -3.66 -15.83 -7.81
C ASP A 293 -4.78 -16.10 -6.77
N VAL A 294 -4.69 -15.46 -5.59
CA VAL A 294 -5.71 -15.57 -4.52
C VAL A 294 -6.64 -14.36 -4.52
N ARG A 295 -7.95 -14.63 -4.68
CA ARG A 295 -9.03 -13.66 -4.45
C ARG A 295 -9.59 -13.81 -3.04
N SER A 296 -9.81 -12.69 -2.36
CA SER A 296 -10.39 -12.67 -1.01
C SER A 296 -11.75 -11.96 -1.02
N ILE A 297 -12.64 -12.34 -0.10
CA ILE A 297 -13.89 -11.59 0.17
C ILE A 297 -13.62 -10.14 0.59
N GLY A 298 -12.44 -9.90 1.15
CA GLY A 298 -11.95 -8.58 1.54
C GLY A 298 -11.59 -7.69 0.35
N ASP A 299 -11.36 -8.20 -0.85
CA ASP A 299 -11.19 -7.41 -2.07
C ASP A 299 -12.40 -7.54 -3.02
N HIS A 300 -13.05 -8.71 -2.98
CA HIS A 300 -14.16 -9.11 -3.84
C HIS A 300 -15.38 -9.50 -2.99
N PRO A 301 -16.15 -8.51 -2.47
CA PRO A 301 -17.28 -8.78 -1.60
C PRO A 301 -18.35 -9.66 -2.28
N GLU A 302 -18.43 -9.64 -3.62
CA GLU A 302 -19.31 -10.48 -4.42
C GLU A 302 -19.03 -11.99 -4.28
N LEU A 303 -17.85 -12.38 -3.78
CA LEU A 303 -17.52 -13.79 -3.56
C LEU A 303 -18.10 -14.35 -2.26
N GLN A 304 -18.70 -13.53 -1.40
CA GLN A 304 -19.20 -13.96 -0.10
C GLN A 304 -20.18 -15.14 -0.21
N ASP A 305 -21.15 -15.06 -1.11
CA ASP A 305 -22.15 -16.12 -1.30
C ASP A 305 -21.50 -17.45 -1.70
N ALA A 306 -20.46 -17.39 -2.54
CA ALA A 306 -19.73 -18.59 -2.94
C ALA A 306 -18.95 -19.20 -1.75
N PHE A 307 -18.32 -18.37 -0.92
CA PHE A 307 -17.65 -18.82 0.30
C PHE A 307 -18.63 -19.39 1.32
N ASP A 308 -19.80 -18.77 1.49
CA ASP A 308 -20.85 -19.25 2.39
C ASP A 308 -21.43 -20.58 1.90
N ALA A 309 -21.62 -20.73 0.59
CA ALA A 309 -22.04 -22.00 -0.02
C ALA A 309 -21.00 -23.12 0.19
N ILE A 310 -19.71 -22.82 0.04
CA ILE A 310 -18.62 -23.78 0.30
C ILE A 310 -18.57 -24.16 1.79
N THR A 311 -18.71 -23.20 2.69
CA THR A 311 -18.60 -23.43 4.14
C THR A 311 -19.81 -24.19 4.69
N SER A 312 -21.00 -23.93 4.13
CA SER A 312 -22.24 -24.62 4.49
C SER A 312 -22.43 -25.97 3.78
N TYR A 313 -21.58 -26.29 2.80
CA TYR A 313 -21.65 -27.54 2.06
C TYR A 313 -21.43 -28.74 2.97
N LYS A 314 -22.47 -29.56 3.13
CA LYS A 314 -22.39 -30.87 3.76
C LYS A 314 -22.34 -31.92 2.66
N PRO A 315 -21.22 -32.66 2.49
CA PRO A 315 -21.16 -33.67 1.45
C PRO A 315 -22.16 -34.79 1.75
N GLU A 316 -22.98 -35.16 0.77
CA GLU A 316 -23.96 -36.25 0.89
C GLU A 316 -23.30 -37.61 1.21
N LYS A 317 -22.02 -37.77 0.86
CA LYS A 317 -21.19 -38.91 1.20
C LYS A 317 -19.83 -38.43 1.68
N PRO A 318 -19.27 -38.97 2.77
CA PRO A 318 -17.93 -38.62 3.21
C PRO A 318 -16.94 -38.94 2.08
N VAL A 319 -16.30 -37.92 1.53
CA VAL A 319 -15.23 -38.08 0.56
C VAL A 319 -14.02 -38.61 1.31
N LYS A 320 -13.82 -39.94 1.26
CA LYS A 320 -12.60 -40.57 1.77
C LYS A 320 -11.47 -40.24 0.82
N VAL A 321 -10.78 -39.12 1.05
CA VAL A 321 -9.52 -38.81 0.37
C VAL A 321 -8.44 -39.67 1.00
N LYS A 322 -7.98 -40.69 0.27
CA LYS A 322 -6.80 -41.46 0.66
C LYS A 322 -5.58 -40.63 0.28
N LEU A 323 -5.01 -39.90 1.24
CA LEU A 323 -3.75 -39.20 1.05
C LEU A 323 -2.64 -40.25 0.99
N THR A 324 -2.07 -40.42 -0.19
CA THR A 324 -0.82 -41.18 -0.38
C THR A 324 0.33 -40.19 -0.30
N TYR A 325 1.36 -40.49 0.46
CA TYR A 325 2.53 -39.63 0.60
C TYR A 325 3.67 -40.18 -0.25
N ASP A 326 4.44 -39.29 -0.88
CA ASP A 326 5.69 -39.69 -1.55
C ASP A 326 6.78 -39.97 -0.49
N GLU A 327 7.95 -40.42 -0.96
CA GLU A 327 9.11 -40.70 -0.10
C GLU A 327 9.62 -39.47 0.68
N ARG A 328 9.15 -38.26 0.33
CA ARG A 328 9.46 -36.99 1.00
C ARG A 328 8.35 -36.57 1.98
N GLY A 329 7.33 -37.40 2.18
CA GLY A 329 6.21 -37.10 3.07
C GLY A 329 5.21 -36.09 2.50
N LEU A 330 5.23 -35.82 1.19
CA LEU A 330 4.29 -34.90 0.54
C LEU A 330 3.08 -35.65 -0.04
N PRO A 331 1.85 -35.12 0.13
CA PRO A 331 0.66 -35.76 -0.41
C PRO A 331 0.68 -35.77 -1.95
N VAL A 332 0.66 -36.98 -2.53
CA VAL A 332 0.56 -37.22 -3.97
C VAL A 332 -0.90 -37.26 -4.37
N VAL A 333 -1.33 -36.28 -5.18
CA VAL A 333 -2.65 -36.31 -5.82
C VAL A 333 -2.56 -37.19 -7.06
N THR A 334 -2.88 -38.47 -6.94
CA THR A 334 -3.06 -39.33 -8.11
C THR A 334 -4.32 -38.89 -8.83
N LYS A 335 -4.21 -38.28 -10.02
CA LYS A 335 -5.36 -38.07 -10.92
C LYS A 335 -6.00 -39.43 -11.14
N ARG A 336 -7.23 -39.65 -10.64
CA ARG A 336 -8.02 -40.82 -11.02
C ARG A 336 -8.17 -40.78 -12.54
N SER A 337 -7.65 -41.79 -13.24
CA SER A 337 -7.97 -42.02 -14.63
C SER A 337 -9.49 -42.20 -14.72
N ARG A 338 -10.09 -41.45 -15.62
CA ARG A 338 -11.51 -41.50 -15.90
C ARG A 338 -11.73 -42.65 -16.87
N ASP A 339 -11.64 -43.88 -16.37
CA ASP A 339 -11.98 -45.07 -17.14
C ASP A 339 -13.29 -45.67 -16.60
N SER A 340 -14.35 -45.42 -17.38
CA SER A 340 -15.23 -46.44 -17.94
C SER A 340 -15.77 -47.54 -17.00
N GLU A 341 -16.98 -47.36 -16.49
CA GLU A 341 -17.97 -48.45 -16.44
C GLU A 341 -19.40 -47.87 -16.47
N ALA A 342 -20.25 -48.54 -17.26
CA ALA A 342 -21.47 -48.08 -17.91
C ALA A 342 -22.67 -47.76 -17.00
N SER A 343 -23.53 -46.85 -17.49
CA SER A 343 -24.93 -47.18 -17.74
C SER A 343 -25.49 -46.22 -18.81
N GLU A 344 -25.60 -46.71 -20.04
CA GLU A 344 -26.55 -46.19 -21.03
C GLU A 344 -27.94 -46.66 -20.61
N ASP A 345 -28.85 -45.73 -20.31
CA ASP A 345 -30.18 -45.64 -20.92
C ASP A 345 -31.03 -44.53 -20.27
N GLU A 346 -31.79 -43.85 -21.15
CA GLU A 346 -32.87 -42.89 -20.91
C GLU A 346 -32.53 -41.51 -20.30
N LEU A 347 -32.31 -40.50 -21.16
CA LEU A 347 -33.42 -39.64 -21.62
C LEU A 347 -32.90 -38.54 -22.55
N SER A 348 -33.62 -38.41 -23.65
CA SER A 348 -33.39 -37.50 -24.76
C SER A 348 -33.92 -36.10 -24.47
N GLN A 349 -33.44 -35.16 -25.29
CA GLN A 349 -33.99 -33.82 -25.57
C GLN A 349 -33.60 -32.68 -24.62
N ALA A 350 -32.68 -31.82 -25.08
CA ALA A 350 -33.02 -30.50 -25.63
C ALA A 350 -31.76 -29.70 -26.01
N SER A 351 -31.90 -28.87 -27.06
CA SER A 351 -31.07 -27.73 -27.48
C SER A 351 -29.78 -27.97 -28.30
N SER A 352 -29.99 -28.30 -29.59
CA SER A 352 -29.63 -27.46 -30.76
C SER A 352 -29.54 -25.94 -30.43
N SER A 353 -28.67 -25.08 -30.96
CA SER A 353 -27.87 -25.00 -32.19
C SER A 353 -26.90 -23.81 -32.08
N GLY A 354 -25.81 -23.78 -32.86
CA GLY A 354 -25.00 -22.56 -32.99
C GLY A 354 -23.64 -22.70 -33.66
N LYS A 355 -23.50 -23.48 -34.74
CA LYS A 355 -22.25 -23.57 -35.52
C LYS A 355 -22.35 -22.72 -36.78
N ARG A 356 -21.71 -21.55 -36.74
CA ARG A 356 -21.50 -20.63 -37.88
C ARG A 356 -20.65 -21.33 -38.96
N ARG A 357 -21.22 -21.51 -40.16
CA ARG A 357 -20.49 -21.91 -41.37
C ARG A 357 -20.00 -20.69 -42.13
N ARG A 358 -18.79 -20.83 -42.67
CA ARG A 358 -18.06 -19.96 -43.59
C ARG A 358 -18.83 -19.75 -44.89
N ILE A 359 -18.71 -18.55 -45.46
CA ILE A 359 -18.93 -18.26 -46.87
C ILE A 359 -17.56 -18.31 -47.56
N GLY A 360 -17.47 -19.06 -48.65
CA GLY A 360 -16.35 -19.02 -49.59
C GLY A 360 -16.65 -18.09 -50.75
N ALA A 361 -15.60 -17.58 -51.38
CA ALA A 361 -15.62 -17.09 -52.75
C ALA A 361 -14.27 -17.39 -53.39
N ASP A 362 -14.33 -18.12 -54.50
CA ASP A 362 -13.28 -18.37 -55.49
C ASP A 362 -12.84 -17.06 -56.17
N ASN A 363 -11.57 -16.91 -56.57
CA ASN A 363 -11.15 -17.26 -57.93
C ASN A 363 -9.64 -17.07 -58.21
N SER A 364 -9.11 -18.10 -58.86
CA SER A 364 -7.95 -18.27 -59.77
C SER A 364 -7.00 -17.12 -60.17
N GLY A 365 -5.69 -17.45 -60.24
CA GLY A 365 -4.76 -16.86 -61.22
C GLY A 365 -3.26 -16.86 -60.86
N GLU A 366 -2.50 -17.83 -61.41
CA GLU A 366 -1.04 -17.81 -61.72
C GLU A 366 0.03 -18.20 -60.66
N THR A 367 1.02 -18.96 -61.16
CA THR A 367 2.04 -19.82 -60.49
C THR A 367 3.39 -19.08 -60.21
N PRO A 368 4.42 -19.68 -59.56
CA PRO A 368 5.22 -19.06 -58.48
C PRO A 368 6.65 -18.63 -58.91
N PRO A 369 7.44 -18.02 -58.00
CA PRO A 369 8.58 -18.80 -57.50
C PRO A 369 9.01 -18.55 -56.03
N GLN A 370 9.63 -19.61 -55.49
CA GLN A 370 10.73 -19.66 -54.51
C GLN A 370 10.48 -19.26 -53.04
N GLN A 371 10.45 -20.31 -52.22
CA GLN A 371 10.66 -20.31 -50.77
C GLN A 371 12.02 -19.70 -50.40
N LEU A 372 12.00 -18.67 -49.57
CA LEU A 372 13.10 -18.34 -48.65
C LEU A 372 12.60 -18.64 -47.23
N SER A 373 13.17 -19.66 -46.61
CA SER A 373 12.96 -19.97 -45.19
C SER A 373 13.58 -18.87 -44.31
N PRO A 374 12.89 -18.38 -43.26
CA PRO A 374 13.52 -17.52 -42.28
C PRO A 374 14.47 -18.32 -41.35
N PRO A 375 15.54 -17.68 -40.85
CA PRO A 375 16.60 -18.35 -40.10
C PRO A 375 16.15 -18.77 -38.70
N ARG A 376 16.65 -19.92 -38.26
CA ARG A 376 16.59 -20.38 -36.87
C ARG A 376 17.43 -19.44 -36.00
N LEU A 377 16.77 -18.69 -35.11
CA LEU A 377 17.45 -18.02 -34.00
C LEU A 377 17.97 -19.09 -33.03
N GLY A 378 19.28 -19.06 -32.82
CA GLY A 378 20.02 -19.97 -31.95
C GLY A 378 19.65 -19.81 -30.48
N SER A 379 19.87 -20.90 -29.75
CA SER A 379 19.73 -20.98 -28.30
C SER A 379 20.63 -19.94 -27.59
N PRO A 380 20.17 -19.35 -26.48
CA PRO A 380 21.00 -18.45 -25.67
C PRO A 380 22.17 -19.23 -25.01
N PRO A 381 23.30 -18.56 -24.73
CA PRO A 381 24.43 -19.18 -24.05
C PRO A 381 24.10 -19.53 -22.59
N PRO A 382 24.79 -20.52 -21.99
CA PRO A 382 24.54 -20.93 -20.61
C PRO A 382 25.00 -19.84 -19.63
N LEU A 383 24.17 -19.64 -18.59
CA LEU A 383 24.44 -18.79 -17.43
C LEU A 383 25.77 -19.16 -16.75
N ASP A 384 26.54 -18.12 -16.43
CA ASP A 384 27.79 -18.22 -15.68
C ASP A 384 27.61 -19.03 -14.38
N SER A 385 28.50 -20.00 -14.18
CA SER A 385 28.59 -20.76 -12.94
C SER A 385 29.16 -19.88 -11.82
N PRO A 386 28.71 -20.04 -10.56
CA PRO A 386 29.27 -19.31 -9.42
C PRO A 386 30.75 -19.69 -9.19
N PRO A 387 31.57 -18.79 -8.60
CA PRO A 387 32.97 -19.08 -8.31
C PRO A 387 33.10 -20.21 -7.27
N PRO A 388 34.16 -21.03 -7.35
CA PRO A 388 34.38 -22.13 -6.41
C PRO A 388 34.71 -21.58 -5.01
N LEU A 389 34.23 -22.31 -3.99
CA LEU A 389 34.52 -22.10 -2.57
C LEU A 389 36.04 -22.03 -2.33
N SER A 390 36.58 -20.82 -2.21
CA SER A 390 37.89 -20.62 -1.58
C SER A 390 37.72 -20.81 -0.08
N SER A 391 38.31 -21.87 0.46
CA SER A 391 38.38 -22.11 1.90
C SER A 391 38.99 -20.89 2.62
N PRO A 392 38.46 -20.47 3.77
CA PRO A 392 39.04 -19.37 4.52
C PRO A 392 40.44 -19.74 5.05
N PRO A 393 41.39 -18.80 5.12
CA PRO A 393 42.67 -19.02 5.75
C PRO A 393 42.47 -19.27 7.26
N ARG A 394 43.22 -20.23 7.81
CA ARG A 394 43.33 -20.45 9.25
C ARG A 394 43.89 -19.17 9.89
N LEU A 395 43.09 -18.53 10.73
CA LEU A 395 43.55 -17.48 11.63
C LEU A 395 44.12 -18.14 12.88
N ASP A 396 45.42 -17.94 13.09
CA ASP A 396 46.12 -18.23 14.33
C ASP A 396 45.57 -17.39 15.49
N SER A 397 45.58 -17.98 16.68
CA SER A 397 45.06 -17.41 17.92
C SER A 397 45.77 -16.10 18.30
N PRO A 398 45.06 -15.09 18.84
CA PRO A 398 45.71 -13.87 19.30
C PRO A 398 46.36 -14.06 20.68
N GLU A 399 47.62 -13.62 20.78
CA GLU A 399 48.36 -13.37 22.01
C GLU A 399 47.65 -12.34 22.90
N ALA A 400 47.77 -12.56 24.22
CA ALA A 400 47.25 -11.68 25.25
C ALA A 400 48.00 -10.34 25.28
N VAL A 401 47.24 -9.24 25.27
CA VAL A 401 47.76 -7.88 25.50
C VAL A 401 47.42 -7.46 26.93
N GLU A 402 48.46 -7.20 27.72
CA GLU A 402 48.39 -6.64 29.08
C GLU A 402 47.96 -5.16 29.05
N LEU A 403 47.06 -4.78 29.96
CA LEU A 403 46.64 -3.40 30.20
C LEU A 403 47.54 -2.72 31.25
N PRO A 404 47.98 -1.47 31.04
CA PRO A 404 48.71 -0.72 32.05
C PRO A 404 47.79 -0.11 33.12
N SER A 405 48.34 -0.09 34.33
CA SER A 405 47.73 0.26 35.61
C SER A 405 47.46 1.76 35.78
N SER A 406 46.39 2.09 36.51
CA SER A 406 46.03 3.45 36.95
C SER A 406 47.03 4.03 37.98
N PRO A 407 47.22 5.36 38.02
CA PRO A 407 47.41 6.10 39.27
C PRO A 407 46.05 6.73 39.65
N GLY A 408 45.66 6.93 40.90
CA GLY A 408 46.41 7.27 42.09
C GLY A 408 45.57 8.33 42.82
N ARG A 409 45.10 7.98 44.01
CA ARG A 409 44.09 8.65 44.83
C ARG A 409 44.73 9.73 45.70
N SER A 410 44.21 10.97 45.71
CA SER A 410 44.25 11.94 46.83
C SER A 410 43.33 13.12 46.47
N GLY A 411 42.60 13.82 47.35
CA GLY A 411 42.52 13.82 48.79
C GLY A 411 41.28 14.64 49.21
N ALA A 412 40.87 14.46 50.46
CA ALA A 412 39.67 15.03 51.05
C ALA A 412 39.84 16.51 51.46
N SER A 413 38.74 17.28 51.42
CA SER A 413 38.53 18.42 52.33
C SER A 413 37.05 18.54 52.69
N LYS A 414 36.81 18.78 53.99
CA LYS A 414 35.52 18.89 54.71
C LYS A 414 34.70 20.13 54.33
N PRO A 415 33.40 20.18 54.70
CA PRO A 415 32.58 21.38 54.62
C PRO A 415 32.60 22.18 55.94
N GLU A 416 32.56 23.51 55.84
CA GLU A 416 32.08 24.39 56.90
C GLU A 416 31.14 25.45 56.29
N GLN A 417 29.92 25.46 56.85
CA GLN A 417 28.90 26.52 56.96
C GLN A 417 28.27 27.12 55.70
#